data_AF-A0A1I3VTP0-F1
#
_entry.id   AF-A0A1I3VTP0-F1
#
_cell.length_a   1.000
_cell.length_b   1.000
_cell.length_c   1.000
_cell.angle_alpha   90.00
_cell.angle_beta   90.00
_cell.angle_gamma   90.00
#
_symmetry.space_group_name_H-M   'P 1'
#
loop_
_entity.id
_entity.type
_entity.pdbx_description
1 polymer ?
#
loop_
_entity_poly.entity_id
_entity_poly.type
_entity_poly.pdbx_seq_one_letter_code
_entity_poly.pdbx_strand_id
1 'polypeptide(L)'
;MNVFVYGSLCKHQEDHHYIEKYTCLSEQASVKGRLFSNSYVNPHLIKDELHMCYGELYEVDEEKLGELDDLHNVAEKNPQFKRESSTVLTEQGLTQAEVFYWSHSPEGSPVPNNDWKVHQYFRQGSIQYFAYGSCMDDYRLTTHGVESLFKDVRGSGVLYDYELAFSCHYNDGSRADIKEKKGSKLEGVVYENIKEDAISYLYQREGVDSKVYRPTIVDVLVDNEKRIQVLLLLLSIRKRI
;
A
#
# COMPACT_ATOMS: atom_id res chain seq x y z
N MET A 1 -22.18 -1.24 1.55
CA MET A 1 -21.53 -0.62 2.73
C MET A 1 -20.04 -0.59 2.48
N ASN A 2 -19.33 0.45 2.92
CA ASN A 2 -17.88 0.54 2.69
C ASN A 2 -17.13 0.00 3.91
N VAL A 3 -16.13 -0.83 3.68
CA VAL A 3 -15.25 -1.39 4.71
C VAL A 3 -13.80 -1.13 4.32
N PHE A 4 -13.01 -0.59 5.25
CA PHE A 4 -11.58 -0.42 5.06
C PHE A 4 -10.81 -1.56 5.75
N VAL A 5 -9.93 -2.20 4.99
CA VAL A 5 -9.11 -3.32 5.44
C VAL A 5 -7.63 -2.97 5.34
N TYR A 6 -6.84 -3.40 6.32
CA TYR A 6 -5.42 -2.99 6.44
C TYR A 6 -4.47 -4.15 6.79
N GLY A 7 -4.99 -5.38 6.90
CA GLY A 7 -4.30 -6.55 7.41
C GLY A 7 -4.46 -7.77 6.51
N SER A 8 -4.79 -8.91 7.10
CA SER A 8 -4.94 -10.18 6.39
C SER A 8 -6.06 -10.22 5.35
N LEU A 9 -7.04 -9.31 5.43
CA LEU A 9 -8.13 -9.19 4.46
C LEU A 9 -7.71 -8.48 3.16
N CYS A 10 -6.58 -7.75 3.14
CA CYS A 10 -6.12 -7.07 1.94
C CYS A 10 -5.79 -8.06 0.81
N LYS A 11 -5.82 -7.61 -0.44
CA LYS A 11 -5.54 -8.42 -1.63
C LYS A 11 -4.23 -9.20 -1.51
N HIS A 12 -4.30 -10.49 -1.85
CA HIS A 12 -3.20 -11.47 -1.75
C HIS A 12 -2.66 -11.71 -0.33
N GLN A 13 -3.39 -11.29 0.70
CA GLN A 13 -3.09 -11.66 2.09
C GLN A 13 -3.94 -12.87 2.51
N GLU A 14 -3.60 -13.45 3.66
CA GLU A 14 -4.09 -14.77 4.14
C GLU A 14 -5.61 -14.91 4.12
N ASP A 15 -6.33 -13.89 4.58
CA ASP A 15 -7.77 -13.89 4.74
C ASP A 15 -8.50 -13.18 3.58
N HIS A 16 -7.81 -12.85 2.49
CA HIS A 16 -8.44 -12.11 1.38
C HIS A 16 -9.66 -12.82 0.78
N HIS A 17 -9.65 -14.16 0.80
CA HIS A 17 -10.73 -15.01 0.30
C HIS A 17 -12.10 -14.72 0.95
N TYR A 18 -12.15 -14.12 2.15
CA TYR A 18 -13.41 -13.70 2.78
C TYR A 18 -14.12 -12.56 2.01
N ILE A 19 -13.34 -11.72 1.32
CA ILE A 19 -13.84 -10.51 0.64
C ILE A 19 -13.50 -10.46 -0.86
N GLU A 20 -12.81 -11.45 -1.43
CA GLU A 20 -12.32 -11.44 -2.82
C GLU A 20 -13.42 -11.21 -3.88
N LYS A 21 -14.66 -11.63 -3.59
CA LYS A 21 -15.81 -11.49 -4.51
C LYS A 21 -16.42 -10.08 -4.50
N TYR A 22 -16.02 -9.23 -3.57
CA TYR A 22 -16.58 -7.89 -3.38
C TYR A 22 -15.82 -6.83 -4.17
N THR A 23 -16.51 -5.75 -4.50
CA THR A 23 -15.94 -4.68 -5.32
C THR A 23 -14.87 -3.94 -4.55
N CYS A 24 -13.62 -4.00 -5.02
CA CYS A 24 -12.57 -3.09 -4.57
C CYS A 24 -12.83 -1.69 -5.15
N LEU A 25 -13.06 -0.73 -4.26
CA LEU A 25 -13.29 0.68 -4.60
C LEU A 25 -11.97 1.42 -4.78
N SER A 26 -10.97 1.12 -3.94
CA SER A 26 -9.63 1.72 -3.98
C SER A 26 -8.62 0.73 -3.37
N GLU A 27 -7.57 0.40 -4.12
CA GLU A 27 -6.42 -0.36 -3.61
C GLU A 27 -5.47 0.53 -2.78
N GLN A 28 -5.60 1.86 -2.90
CA GLN A 28 -4.77 2.86 -2.22
C GLN A 28 -5.60 3.74 -1.28
N ALA A 29 -6.11 3.14 -0.20
CA ALA A 29 -6.87 3.82 0.83
C ALA A 29 -6.03 4.04 2.10
N SER A 30 -6.46 4.99 2.92
CA SER A 30 -5.84 5.21 4.23
C SER A 30 -6.80 5.73 5.29
N VAL A 31 -6.55 5.37 6.54
CA VAL A 31 -7.28 5.85 7.72
C VAL A 31 -6.30 6.33 8.78
N LYS A 32 -6.73 7.23 9.65
CA LYS A 32 -5.92 7.62 10.81
C LYS A 32 -5.75 6.44 11.76
N GLY A 33 -4.51 6.18 12.14
CA GLY A 33 -4.16 5.10 13.04
C GLY A 33 -2.75 4.56 12.83
N ARG A 34 -2.33 3.71 13.76
CA ARG A 34 -1.02 3.06 13.76
C ARG A 34 -1.19 1.55 13.92
N LEU A 35 -0.53 0.80 13.04
CA LEU A 35 -0.50 -0.64 13.01
C LEU A 35 0.62 -1.16 13.92
N PHE A 36 0.30 -2.22 14.63
CA PHE A 36 1.23 -2.98 15.45
C PHE A 36 1.09 -4.47 15.14
N SER A 37 2.15 -5.22 15.37
CA SER A 37 2.13 -6.69 15.27
C SER A 37 3.17 -7.28 16.22
N ASN A 38 2.89 -8.48 16.74
CA ASN A 38 3.80 -9.28 17.57
C ASN A 38 4.55 -10.36 16.74
N SER A 39 4.81 -10.08 15.46
CA SER A 39 5.61 -10.88 14.51
C SER A 39 4.94 -12.14 13.94
N TYR A 40 3.84 -12.61 14.55
CA TYR A 40 3.18 -13.88 14.21
C TYR A 40 1.65 -13.81 14.10
N VAL A 41 1.03 -12.66 14.36
CA VAL A 41 -0.42 -12.48 14.31
C VAL A 41 -0.77 -11.34 13.36
N ASN A 42 -1.98 -11.41 12.79
CA ASN A 42 -2.62 -10.33 12.04
C ASN A 42 -2.40 -8.98 12.72
N PRO A 43 -2.07 -7.93 11.95
CA PRO A 43 -1.76 -6.64 12.53
C PRO A 43 -3.02 -6.05 13.16
N HIS A 44 -2.84 -5.28 14.22
CA HIS A 44 -3.94 -4.61 14.91
C HIS A 44 -3.77 -3.10 14.83
N LEU A 45 -4.87 -2.42 14.49
CA LEU A 45 -4.92 -0.98 14.25
C LEU A 45 -5.35 -0.24 15.51
N ILE A 46 -4.52 0.69 15.97
CA ILE A 46 -4.80 1.59 17.08
C ILE A 46 -5.12 2.98 16.54
N LYS A 47 -6.11 3.65 17.13
CA LYS A 47 -6.41 5.04 16.80
C LYS A 47 -5.23 5.95 17.13
N ASP A 48 -4.85 6.75 16.15
CA ASP A 48 -3.73 7.69 16.23
C ASP A 48 -3.94 8.79 15.20
N GLU A 49 -4.05 10.04 15.65
CA GLU A 49 -4.29 11.20 14.80
C GLU A 49 -3.06 11.62 13.98
N LEU A 50 -1.85 11.19 14.38
CA LEU A 50 -0.59 11.61 13.78
C LEU A 50 -0.15 10.73 12.61
N HIS A 51 -0.61 9.47 12.58
CA HIS A 51 -0.21 8.45 11.62
C HIS A 51 -1.35 8.05 10.68
N MET A 52 -1.00 7.57 9.48
CA MET A 52 -1.95 7.04 8.49
C MET A 52 -1.65 5.57 8.29
N CYS A 53 -2.64 4.72 8.56
CA CYS A 53 -2.64 3.31 8.23
C CYS A 53 -3.07 3.15 6.77
N TYR A 54 -2.31 2.36 6.00
CA TYR A 54 -2.58 2.12 4.59
C TYR A 54 -3.23 0.76 4.38
N GLY A 55 -4.15 0.71 3.43
CA GLY A 55 -4.96 -0.45 3.16
C GLY A 55 -5.83 -0.25 1.94
N GLU A 56 -6.93 -0.98 1.89
CA GLU A 56 -7.81 -1.08 0.74
C GLU A 56 -9.26 -0.79 1.18
N LEU A 57 -10.08 -0.29 0.27
CA LEU A 57 -11.48 0.02 0.50
C LEU A 57 -12.36 -0.89 -0.36
N TYR A 58 -13.27 -1.61 0.29
CA TYR A 58 -14.21 -2.52 -0.38
C TYR A 58 -15.65 -2.11 -0.15
N GLU A 59 -16.51 -2.41 -1.12
CA GLU A 59 -17.96 -2.35 -0.99
C GLU A 59 -18.51 -3.75 -0.70
N VAL A 60 -19.12 -3.92 0.47
CA VAL A 60 -19.73 -5.17 0.93
C VAL A 60 -21.22 -5.01 1.24
N ASP A 61 -21.97 -6.12 1.24
CA ASP A 61 -23.34 -6.16 1.72
C ASP A 61 -23.41 -6.24 3.26
N GLU A 62 -24.61 -6.10 3.83
CA GLU A 62 -24.84 -6.14 5.28
C GLU A 62 -24.55 -7.53 5.87
N GLU A 63 -24.85 -8.59 5.12
CA GLU A 63 -24.57 -9.98 5.52
C GLU A 63 -23.07 -10.19 5.74
N LYS A 64 -22.24 -9.75 4.79
CA LYS A 64 -20.78 -9.83 4.89
C LYS A 64 -20.23 -8.97 6.01
N LEU A 65 -20.81 -7.79 6.24
CA LEU A 65 -20.38 -6.98 7.37
C LEU A 65 -20.64 -7.71 8.71
N GLY A 66 -21.77 -8.40 8.83
CA GLY A 66 -22.07 -9.28 9.95
C GLY A 66 -21.05 -10.42 10.10
N GLU A 67 -20.70 -11.09 9.00
CA GLU A 67 -19.65 -12.13 9.02
C GLU A 67 -18.29 -11.57 9.47
N LEU A 68 -17.96 -10.33 9.09
CA LEU A 68 -16.72 -9.68 9.54
C LEU A 68 -16.80 -9.29 11.03
N ASP A 69 -17.96 -8.88 11.52
CA ASP A 69 -18.18 -8.65 12.96
C ASP A 69 -17.96 -9.93 13.77
N ASP A 70 -18.43 -11.07 13.26
CA ASP A 70 -18.21 -12.39 13.86
C ASP A 70 -16.73 -12.79 13.81
N LEU A 71 -16.06 -12.63 12.66
CA LEU A 71 -14.63 -12.92 12.48
C LEU A 71 -13.76 -12.15 13.49
N HIS A 72 -14.14 -10.91 13.80
CA HIS A 72 -13.42 -10.03 14.72
C HIS A 72 -13.96 -10.06 16.16
N ASN A 73 -14.95 -10.92 16.46
CA ASN A 73 -15.57 -11.09 17.77
C ASN A 73 -16.08 -9.75 18.37
N VAL A 74 -16.68 -8.88 17.54
CA VAL A 74 -17.09 -7.52 17.95
C VAL A 74 -18.24 -7.53 18.97
N ALA A 75 -19.11 -8.55 18.93
CA ALA A 75 -20.27 -8.65 19.82
C ALA A 75 -19.95 -9.17 21.23
N GLU A 76 -18.70 -9.55 21.52
CA GLU A 76 -18.33 -10.07 22.83
C GLU A 76 -18.36 -9.00 23.93
N LYS A 77 -18.48 -9.43 25.20
CA LYS A 77 -18.49 -8.52 26.36
C LYS A 77 -17.18 -7.72 26.50
N ASN A 78 -16.07 -8.27 26.03
CA ASN A 78 -14.76 -7.62 25.98
C ASN A 78 -14.12 -7.92 24.62
N PRO A 79 -14.58 -7.26 23.54
CA PRO A 79 -14.23 -7.66 22.20
C PRO A 79 -12.80 -7.26 21.87
N GLN A 80 -12.08 -8.12 21.15
CA GLN A 80 -10.71 -7.83 20.71
C GLN A 80 -10.65 -6.62 19.79
N PHE A 81 -11.66 -6.49 18.93
CA PHE A 81 -11.83 -5.38 18.02
C PHE A 81 -13.14 -4.64 18.28
N LYS A 82 -13.15 -3.34 17.97
CA LYS A 82 -14.35 -2.52 17.85
C LYS A 82 -14.49 -2.07 16.42
N ARG A 83 -15.67 -2.28 15.85
CA ARG A 83 -16.03 -1.68 14.57
C ARG A 83 -16.49 -0.24 14.79
N GLU A 84 -15.96 0.67 14.00
CA GLU A 84 -16.33 2.08 14.02
C GLU A 84 -16.36 2.68 12.62
N SER A 85 -17.37 3.51 12.33
CA SER A 85 -17.40 4.35 11.12
C SER A 85 -16.33 5.42 11.21
N SER A 86 -15.39 5.42 10.26
CA SER A 86 -14.27 6.36 10.21
C SER A 86 -14.10 6.98 8.83
N THR A 87 -13.51 8.18 8.80
CA THR A 87 -13.16 8.85 7.55
C THR A 87 -11.93 8.19 6.93
N VAL A 88 -12.13 7.61 5.75
CA VAL A 88 -11.10 7.01 4.90
C VAL A 88 -10.77 7.97 3.76
N LEU A 89 -9.48 8.12 3.48
CA LEU A 89 -8.94 8.93 2.41
C LEU A 89 -8.50 8.03 1.25
N THR A 90 -9.03 8.32 0.06
CA THR A 90 -8.73 7.65 -1.22
C THR A 90 -8.31 8.69 -2.26
N GLU A 91 -7.93 8.26 -3.46
CA GLU A 91 -7.67 9.18 -4.57
C GLU A 91 -8.93 9.94 -5.00
N GLN A 92 -10.11 9.35 -4.83
CA GLN A 92 -11.39 9.98 -5.17
C GLN A 92 -11.88 10.94 -4.08
N GLY A 93 -11.16 11.04 -2.95
CA GLY A 93 -11.45 11.93 -1.84
C GLY A 93 -11.77 11.20 -0.54
N LEU A 94 -12.46 11.90 0.36
CA LEU A 94 -12.85 11.40 1.68
C LEU A 94 -14.18 10.64 1.59
N THR A 95 -14.25 9.48 2.24
CA THR A 95 -15.47 8.69 2.39
C THR A 95 -15.59 8.14 3.81
N GLN A 96 -16.80 7.84 4.26
CA GLN A 96 -16.99 7.03 5.47
C GLN A 96 -16.85 5.54 5.12
N ALA A 97 -16.27 4.78 6.03
CA ALA A 97 -16.20 3.32 5.96
C ALA A 97 -16.17 2.73 7.38
N GLU A 98 -16.63 1.50 7.51
CA GLU A 98 -16.48 0.71 8.72
C GLU A 98 -15.03 0.22 8.85
N VAL A 99 -14.47 0.39 10.04
CA VAL A 99 -13.08 0.02 10.35
C VAL A 99 -13.04 -0.74 11.67
N PHE A 100 -12.32 -1.86 11.69
CA PHE A 100 -12.08 -2.63 12.89
C PHE A 100 -10.83 -2.09 13.59
N TYR A 101 -10.96 -1.57 14.81
CA TYR A 101 -9.86 -1.08 15.63
C TYR A 101 -9.61 -2.03 16.79
N TRP A 102 -8.36 -2.18 17.19
CA TRP A 102 -8.00 -2.92 18.40
C TRP A 102 -8.55 -2.22 19.65
N SER A 103 -9.20 -2.99 20.51
CA SER A 103 -9.87 -2.49 21.72
C SER A 103 -8.93 -2.23 22.89
N HIS A 104 -7.71 -2.77 22.85
CA HIS A 104 -6.80 -2.77 23.99
C HIS A 104 -5.57 -1.88 23.75
N SER A 105 -4.67 -1.85 24.73
CA SER A 105 -3.38 -1.20 24.55
C SER A 105 -2.60 -1.84 23.39
N PRO A 106 -1.74 -1.06 22.69
CA PRO A 106 -0.90 -1.61 21.64
C PRO A 106 0.00 -2.72 22.17
N GLU A 107 -0.07 -3.88 21.53
CA GLU A 107 0.85 -4.99 21.76
C GLU A 107 1.85 -5.15 20.60
N GLY A 108 3.07 -5.60 20.90
CA GLY A 108 4.11 -5.80 19.87
C GLY A 108 4.76 -4.50 19.38
N SER A 109 5.35 -4.58 18.18
CA SER A 109 6.11 -3.49 17.58
C SER A 109 5.28 -2.80 16.48
N PRO A 110 5.50 -1.49 16.25
CA PRO A 110 4.90 -0.80 15.11
C PRO A 110 5.24 -1.51 13.78
N VAL A 111 4.24 -1.69 12.93
CA VAL A 111 4.46 -2.24 11.58
C VAL A 111 5.19 -1.19 10.73
N PRO A 112 6.32 -1.53 10.09
CA PRO A 112 7.06 -0.63 9.20
C PRO A 112 6.16 -0.02 8.11
N ASN A 113 6.34 1.28 7.84
CA ASN A 113 5.56 2.06 6.86
C ASN A 113 4.05 2.12 7.14
N ASN A 114 3.58 1.52 8.24
CA ASN A 114 2.16 1.43 8.58
C ASN A 114 1.32 0.77 7.47
N ASP A 115 1.93 -0.18 6.76
CA ASP A 115 1.35 -0.94 5.64
C ASP A 115 1.72 -2.43 5.80
N TRP A 116 0.72 -3.26 6.06
CA TRP A 116 0.92 -4.69 6.30
C TRP A 116 1.38 -5.44 5.06
N LYS A 117 0.85 -5.10 3.88
CA LYS A 117 1.22 -5.78 2.62
C LYS A 117 2.69 -5.56 2.33
N VAL A 118 3.17 -4.33 2.52
CA VAL A 118 4.59 -3.99 2.35
C VAL A 118 5.45 -4.77 3.35
N HIS A 119 5.04 -4.80 4.63
CA HIS A 119 5.77 -5.55 5.66
C HIS A 119 5.89 -7.04 5.31
N GLN A 120 4.80 -7.68 4.88
CA GLN A 120 4.77 -9.09 4.51
C GLN A 120 5.57 -9.37 3.24
N TYR A 121 5.48 -8.49 2.24
CA TYR A 121 6.22 -8.64 0.98
C TYR A 121 7.74 -8.66 1.21
N PHE A 122 8.26 -7.77 2.06
CA PHE A 122 9.68 -7.76 2.41
C PHE A 122 10.15 -9.05 3.12
N ARG A 123 9.27 -9.75 3.86
CA ARG A 123 9.61 -11.03 4.51
C ARG A 123 9.74 -12.19 3.53
N GLN A 124 9.21 -12.08 2.30
CA GLN A 124 9.33 -13.11 1.27
C GLN A 124 10.73 -13.14 0.61
N GLY A 125 11.53 -12.10 0.79
CA GLY A 125 12.96 -12.06 0.44
C GLY A 125 13.30 -11.71 -1.01
N SER A 126 12.51 -12.12 -2.00
CA SER A 126 12.72 -11.71 -3.40
C SER A 126 11.87 -10.50 -3.76
N ILE A 127 12.48 -9.33 -3.79
CA ILE A 127 11.79 -8.06 -4.05
C ILE A 127 11.92 -7.71 -5.53
N GLN A 128 10.78 -7.39 -6.14
CA GLN A 128 10.71 -6.78 -7.46
C GLN A 128 10.23 -5.34 -7.31
N TYR A 129 10.72 -4.44 -8.15
CA TYR A 129 10.43 -3.01 -8.08
C TYR A 129 9.94 -2.49 -9.44
N PHE A 130 8.84 -1.74 -9.43
CA PHE A 130 8.30 -1.09 -10.62
C PHE A 130 8.64 0.40 -10.64
N ALA A 131 9.43 0.81 -11.63
CA ALA A 131 9.74 2.20 -11.90
C ALA A 131 8.87 2.75 -13.02
N TYR A 132 8.29 3.94 -12.80
CA TYR A 132 7.39 4.61 -13.76
C TYR A 132 7.80 6.05 -14.10
N GLY A 133 8.97 6.47 -13.63
CA GLY A 133 9.45 7.85 -13.77
C GLY A 133 10.96 7.92 -13.90
N SER A 134 11.59 8.81 -13.13
CA SER A 134 13.04 9.05 -13.23
C SER A 134 13.94 7.88 -12.80
N CYS A 135 13.36 6.79 -12.28
CA CYS A 135 14.06 5.54 -12.00
C CYS A 135 14.02 4.54 -13.16
N MET A 136 13.43 4.90 -14.32
CA MET A 136 13.48 4.10 -15.55
C MET A 136 14.74 4.38 -16.38
N ASP A 137 15.52 5.39 -16.00
CA ASP A 137 16.68 5.89 -16.76
C ASP A 137 17.99 5.64 -16.00
N ASP A 138 18.94 4.98 -16.67
CA ASP A 138 20.21 4.57 -16.10
C ASP A 138 21.20 5.73 -15.94
N TYR A 139 21.00 6.87 -16.63
CA TYR A 139 21.92 8.01 -16.52
C TYR A 139 22.00 8.54 -15.08
N ARG A 140 20.84 8.65 -14.41
CA ARG A 140 20.80 9.09 -13.00
C ARG A 140 21.36 8.05 -12.04
N LEU A 141 21.07 6.77 -12.27
CA LEU A 141 21.60 5.68 -11.46
C LEU A 141 23.14 5.63 -11.53
N THR A 142 23.68 5.79 -12.74
CA THR A 142 25.12 5.87 -13.00
C THR A 142 25.74 7.13 -12.37
N THR A 143 25.09 8.28 -12.49
CA THR A 143 25.59 9.54 -11.89
C THR A 143 25.68 9.45 -10.37
N HIS A 144 24.79 8.68 -9.74
CA HIS A 144 24.78 8.46 -8.28
C HIS A 144 25.63 7.25 -7.87
N GLY A 145 26.23 6.51 -8.82
CA GLY A 145 27.07 5.33 -8.56
C GLY A 145 26.31 4.14 -7.98
N VAL A 146 25.01 4.01 -8.30
CA VAL A 146 24.12 2.95 -7.78
C VAL A 146 23.57 2.06 -8.88
N GLU A 147 24.08 2.16 -10.11
CA GLU A 147 23.64 1.35 -11.24
C GLU A 147 23.76 -0.15 -10.95
N SER A 148 24.74 -0.56 -10.13
CA SER A 148 24.89 -1.95 -9.69
C SER A 148 23.72 -2.50 -8.90
N LEU A 149 22.91 -1.63 -8.29
CA LEU A 149 21.74 -2.00 -7.50
C LEU A 149 20.51 -2.32 -8.37
N PHE A 150 20.53 -1.95 -9.66
CA PHE A 150 19.40 -2.03 -10.58
C PHE A 150 19.76 -2.71 -11.92
N LYS A 151 20.75 -3.63 -11.90
CA LYS A 151 21.22 -4.32 -13.12
C LYS A 151 20.25 -5.36 -13.66
N ASP A 152 19.48 -5.98 -12.78
CA ASP A 152 18.61 -7.10 -13.14
C ASP A 152 17.26 -6.54 -13.58
N VAL A 153 17.17 -6.15 -14.85
CA VAL A 153 15.93 -5.74 -15.49
C VAL A 153 15.17 -6.98 -15.94
N ARG A 154 13.99 -7.18 -15.36
CA ARG A 154 13.12 -8.29 -15.74
C ARG A 154 12.41 -8.05 -17.06
N GLY A 155 11.96 -6.82 -17.30
CA GLY A 155 11.25 -6.46 -18.52
C GLY A 155 10.33 -5.25 -18.40
N SER A 156 9.43 -5.13 -19.36
CA SER A 156 8.41 -4.08 -19.42
C SER A 156 7.21 -4.47 -18.56
N GLY A 157 6.72 -3.55 -17.74
CA GLY A 157 5.56 -3.76 -16.89
C GLY A 157 4.40 -2.85 -17.28
N VAL A 158 3.18 -3.40 -17.27
CA VAL A 158 1.93 -2.64 -17.40
C VAL A 158 1.17 -2.69 -16.08
N LEU A 159 1.01 -1.53 -15.46
CA LEU A 159 0.18 -1.30 -14.28
C LEU A 159 -1.20 -0.82 -14.74
N TYR A 160 -2.25 -1.58 -14.42
CA TYR A 160 -3.64 -1.27 -14.77
C TYR A 160 -4.32 -0.48 -13.68
N ASP A 161 -5.28 0.37 -14.07
CA ASP A 161 -6.06 1.23 -13.18
C ASP A 161 -5.25 2.31 -12.47
N TYR A 162 -4.10 2.68 -13.05
CA TYR A 162 -3.31 3.83 -12.64
C TYR A 162 -2.97 4.71 -13.85
N GLU A 163 -2.87 6.02 -13.61
CA GLU A 163 -2.37 6.99 -14.59
C GLU A 163 -1.16 7.74 -14.06
N LEU A 164 -0.25 8.12 -14.96
CA LEU A 164 0.86 9.02 -14.65
C LEU A 164 0.33 10.43 -14.38
N ALA A 165 0.84 11.07 -13.35
CA ALA A 165 0.51 12.42 -12.95
C ALA A 165 1.78 13.20 -12.52
N PHE A 166 1.61 14.49 -12.26
CA PHE A 166 2.68 15.41 -11.86
C PHE A 166 2.21 16.31 -10.71
N SER A 167 1.71 15.67 -9.66
CA SER A 167 0.94 16.31 -8.58
C SER A 167 1.81 16.88 -7.46
N CYS A 168 3.10 16.54 -7.43
CA CYS A 168 4.03 17.06 -6.44
C CYS A 168 4.80 18.25 -7.00
N HIS A 169 4.47 19.47 -6.56
CA HIS A 169 5.02 20.71 -7.08
C HIS A 169 6.22 21.20 -6.26
N TYR A 170 7.34 21.49 -6.94
CA TYR A 170 8.50 22.18 -6.39
C TYR A 170 8.76 23.47 -7.17
N ASN A 171 9.63 24.33 -6.63
CA ASN A 171 10.02 25.59 -7.28
C ASN A 171 10.65 25.39 -8.66
N ASP A 172 11.26 24.22 -8.92
CA ASP A 172 11.93 23.86 -10.17
C ASP A 172 11.07 22.99 -11.10
N GLY A 173 9.80 22.76 -10.75
CA GLY A 173 8.86 21.96 -11.52
C GLY A 173 8.31 20.76 -10.76
N SER A 174 7.32 20.09 -11.34
CA SER A 174 6.68 18.95 -10.71
C SER A 174 7.52 17.67 -10.77
N ARG A 175 7.28 16.75 -9.84
CA ARG A 175 7.79 15.37 -9.88
C ARG A 175 6.68 14.42 -10.32
N ALA A 176 7.07 13.37 -11.04
CA ALA A 176 6.16 12.34 -11.51
C ALA A 176 5.58 11.55 -10.33
N ASP A 177 4.26 11.37 -10.33
CA ASP A 177 3.55 10.46 -9.44
C ASP A 177 2.52 9.65 -10.23
N ILE A 178 1.79 8.74 -9.56
CA ILE A 178 0.72 7.98 -10.22
C ILE A 178 -0.55 8.00 -9.39
N LYS A 179 -1.71 7.97 -10.03
CA LYS A 179 -3.02 8.06 -9.37
C LYS A 179 -3.90 6.89 -9.76
N GLU A 180 -4.68 6.38 -8.81
CA GLU A 180 -5.69 5.37 -9.11
C GLU A 180 -6.76 5.96 -10.04
N LYS A 181 -6.93 5.34 -11.21
CA LYS A 181 -7.94 5.71 -12.19
C LYS A 181 -8.36 4.50 -13.01
N LYS A 182 -9.54 3.97 -12.67
CA LYS A 182 -10.14 2.80 -13.34
C LYS A 182 -10.16 2.96 -14.86
N GLY A 183 -9.77 1.90 -15.57
CA GLY A 183 -9.67 1.84 -17.03
C GLY A 183 -8.41 2.47 -17.62
N SER A 184 -7.53 3.05 -16.79
CA SER A 184 -6.23 3.57 -17.24
C SER A 184 -5.17 2.47 -17.25
N LYS A 185 -4.05 2.74 -17.92
CA LYS A 185 -2.85 1.92 -17.83
C LYS A 185 -1.60 2.80 -17.88
N LEU A 186 -0.56 2.30 -17.23
CA LEU A 186 0.75 2.91 -17.16
C LEU A 186 1.81 1.86 -17.48
N GLU A 187 2.79 2.24 -18.27
CA GLU A 187 3.96 1.39 -18.56
C GLU A 187 5.16 1.83 -17.70
N GLY A 188 6.04 0.88 -17.41
CA GLY A 188 7.25 1.11 -16.63
C GLY A 188 8.23 -0.04 -16.73
N VAL A 189 9.34 0.07 -16.00
CA VAL A 189 10.40 -0.94 -15.94
C VAL A 189 10.26 -1.75 -14.67
N VAL A 190 10.32 -3.08 -14.79
CA VAL A 190 10.38 -3.98 -13.64
C VAL A 190 11.82 -4.44 -13.43
N TYR A 191 12.34 -4.13 -12.26
CA TYR A 191 13.61 -4.64 -11.75
C TYR A 191 13.37 -5.83 -10.82
N GLU A 192 14.29 -6.78 -10.80
CA GLU A 192 14.28 -7.95 -9.91
C GLU A 192 15.52 -7.99 -9.01
N ASN A 193 15.54 -8.94 -8.05
CA ASN A 193 16.62 -9.14 -7.09
C ASN A 193 17.01 -7.86 -6.32
N ILE A 194 16.04 -6.98 -6.06
CA ILE A 194 16.27 -5.74 -5.33
C ILE A 194 16.64 -6.07 -3.88
N LYS A 195 17.78 -5.56 -3.44
CA LYS A 195 18.36 -5.81 -2.12
C LYS A 195 18.13 -4.63 -1.16
N GLU A 196 18.43 -4.83 0.11
CA GLU A 196 18.22 -3.85 1.18
C GLU A 196 18.93 -2.51 0.94
N ASP A 197 20.11 -2.52 0.33
CA ASP A 197 20.86 -1.33 -0.07
C ASP A 197 20.13 -0.52 -1.16
N ALA A 198 19.57 -1.21 -2.16
CA ALA A 198 18.73 -0.60 -3.20
C ALA A 198 17.46 0.02 -2.60
N ILE A 199 16.81 -0.67 -1.66
CA ILE A 199 15.64 -0.15 -0.93
C ILE A 199 16.00 1.10 -0.13
N SER A 200 17.12 1.06 0.60
CA SER A 200 17.60 2.20 1.40
C SER A 200 17.87 3.41 0.52
N TYR A 201 18.50 3.21 -0.64
CA TYR A 201 18.70 4.25 -1.64
C TYR A 201 17.37 4.84 -2.15
N LEU A 202 16.41 3.99 -2.54
CA LEU A 202 15.10 4.43 -3.02
C LEU A 202 14.35 5.23 -1.96
N TYR A 203 14.37 4.78 -0.70
CA TYR A 203 13.67 5.44 0.40
C TYR A 203 14.25 6.82 0.69
N GLN A 204 15.58 6.94 0.67
CA GLN A 204 16.27 8.21 0.82
C GLN A 204 15.94 9.15 -0.35
N ARG A 205 16.02 8.65 -1.59
CA ARG A 205 15.79 9.43 -2.81
C ARG A 205 14.37 9.95 -2.91
N GLU A 206 13.38 9.10 -2.65
CA GLU A 206 11.96 9.45 -2.74
C GLU A 206 11.42 10.03 -1.42
N GLY A 207 12.27 10.29 -0.42
CA GLY A 207 11.90 10.96 0.81
C GLY A 207 10.82 10.23 1.61
N VAL A 208 10.92 8.90 1.70
CA VAL A 208 9.96 8.04 2.43
C VAL A 208 9.89 8.42 3.91
N ASP A 209 11.05 8.63 4.55
CA ASP A 209 11.12 9.06 5.97
C ASP A 209 10.52 10.46 6.18
N SER A 210 10.61 11.31 5.15
CA SER A 210 9.98 12.64 5.11
C SER A 210 8.52 12.61 4.66
N LYS A 211 7.94 11.41 4.49
CA LYS A 211 6.55 11.17 4.08
C LYS A 211 6.18 11.83 2.74
N VAL A 212 7.15 11.97 1.83
CA VAL A 212 6.90 12.48 0.47
C VAL A 212 6.26 11.38 -0.36
N TYR A 213 6.96 10.27 -0.57
CA TYR A 213 6.42 9.03 -1.11
C TYR A 213 6.25 7.98 0.00
N ARG A 214 5.50 6.93 -0.30
CA ARG A 214 5.36 5.73 0.53
C ARG A 214 5.50 4.47 -0.32
N PRO A 215 6.00 3.36 0.25
CA PRO A 215 5.92 2.08 -0.40
C PRO A 215 4.47 1.57 -0.45
N THR A 216 4.19 0.77 -1.48
CA THR A 216 2.99 -0.07 -1.61
C THR A 216 3.29 -1.26 -2.52
N ILE A 217 2.40 -2.26 -2.52
CA ILE A 217 2.51 -3.46 -3.35
C ILE A 217 1.35 -3.49 -4.33
N VAL A 218 1.67 -3.59 -5.62
CA VAL A 218 0.71 -3.59 -6.74
C VAL A 218 0.94 -4.79 -7.65
N ASP A 219 -0.09 -5.14 -8.43
CA ASP A 219 0.00 -6.18 -9.46
C ASP A 219 0.37 -5.57 -10.81
N VAL A 220 1.51 -5.99 -11.37
CA VAL A 220 1.98 -5.55 -12.70
C VAL A 220 1.98 -6.73 -13.66
N LEU A 221 1.49 -6.52 -14.88
CA LEU A 221 1.60 -7.47 -15.98
C LEU A 221 2.96 -7.27 -16.65
N VAL A 222 3.85 -8.26 -16.56
CA VAL A 222 5.20 -8.19 -17.14
C VAL A 222 5.24 -8.91 -18.47
N ASP A 223 5.80 -8.22 -19.47
CA ASP A 223 5.97 -8.65 -20.86
C ASP A 223 4.69 -9.22 -21.49
N ASN A 224 3.52 -8.71 -21.05
CA ASN A 224 2.18 -9.15 -21.44
C ASN A 224 1.83 -10.62 -21.11
N GLU A 225 2.60 -11.28 -20.27
CA GLU A 225 2.43 -12.71 -19.99
C GLU A 225 1.99 -12.99 -18.54
N LYS A 226 2.69 -12.40 -17.57
CA LYS A 226 2.57 -12.79 -16.16
C LYS A 226 2.26 -11.61 -15.26
N ARG A 227 1.18 -11.72 -14.48
CA ARG A 227 0.90 -10.80 -13.37
C ARG A 227 1.71 -11.20 -12.15
N ILE A 228 2.40 -10.23 -11.56
CA ILE A 228 3.24 -10.40 -10.36
C ILE A 228 3.07 -9.22 -9.41
N GLN A 229 3.30 -9.47 -8.12
CA GLN A 229 3.36 -8.41 -7.11
C GLN A 229 4.73 -7.74 -7.13
N VAL A 230 4.74 -6.41 -7.14
CA VAL A 230 5.94 -5.59 -7.13
C VAL A 230 5.83 -4.46 -6.12
N LEU A 231 6.98 -4.08 -5.56
CA LEU A 231 7.12 -2.84 -4.80
C LEU A 231 6.96 -1.63 -5.73
N LEU A 232 6.24 -0.65 -5.24
CA LEU A 232 6.01 0.64 -5.89
C LEU A 232 6.18 1.76 -4.85
N LEU A 233 6.75 2.89 -5.27
CA LEU A 233 6.74 4.12 -4.47
C LEU A 233 5.67 5.07 -4.98
N LEU A 234 4.67 5.35 -4.15
CA LEU A 234 3.51 6.18 -4.47
C LEU A 234 3.57 7.48 -3.68
N LEU A 235 3.17 8.61 -4.29
CA LEU A 235 3.13 9.88 -3.57
C LEU A 235 2.17 9.76 -2.36
N SER A 236 2.63 10.17 -1.19
CA SER A 236 1.82 10.14 0.03
C SER A 236 0.64 11.09 -0.12
N ILE A 237 -0.57 10.63 0.23
CA ILE A 237 -1.80 11.40 0.00
C ILE A 237 -1.78 12.74 0.76
N ARG A 238 -1.01 12.84 1.86
CA ARG A 238 -0.78 14.12 2.58
C ARG A 238 -0.08 15.21 1.77
N LYS A 239 0.57 14.87 0.66
CA LYS A 239 1.22 15.82 -0.25
C LYS A 239 0.36 16.16 -1.48
N ARG A 240 -0.81 15.53 -1.61
CA ARG A 240 -1.77 15.79 -2.70
C ARG A 240 -2.83 16.84 -2.33
N ILE A 241 -2.95 17.15 -1.04
CA ILE A 241 -3.91 18.11 -0.46
C ILE A 241 -3.18 19.39 -0.07
#